data_AF-A0A528D8Y1-F1
#
_entry.id   AF-A0A528D8Y1-F1
#
_cell.length_a   1.000
_cell.length_b   1.000
_cell.length_c   1.000
_cell.angle_alpha   90.00
_cell.angle_beta   90.00
_cell.angle_gamma   90.00
#
_symmetry.space_group_name_H-M   'P 1'
#
loop_
_entity.id
_entity.type
_entity.pdbx_description
1 polymer ?
#
loop_
_entity_poly.entity_id
_entity_poly.type
_entity_poly.pdbx_seq_one_letter_code
_entity_poly.pdbx_strand_id
1 'polypeptide(L)'
;MAERINWQRGQPMAALQAYVPWREAVEKGDAGDLAALVALLRSDAELGPDARDLVADLLSRHRLAKRKGGQPNKAYRVTLKEGKLRVAVKLVEYYRAKGMNAEDAVAAALRDNKRDALEIEGDSRARTYSDEQIDEMITDKETDLLENRVRRGRK
;
A
#
# COMPACT_ATOMS: atom_id res chain seq x y z
N MET A 1 -7.35 26.19 -10.61
CA MET A 1 -6.98 24.96 -11.34
C MET A 1 -5.49 24.78 -11.15
N ALA A 2 -5.03 23.75 -10.44
CA ALA A 2 -3.61 23.54 -10.19
C ALA A 2 -2.94 22.90 -11.41
N GLU A 3 -1.89 23.54 -11.93
CA GLU A 3 -1.07 23.01 -13.02
C GLU A 3 -0.42 21.69 -12.59
N ARG A 4 -0.82 20.60 -13.26
CA ARG A 4 -0.10 19.32 -13.19
C ARG A 4 1.32 19.55 -13.70
N ILE A 5 2.31 19.04 -12.97
CA ILE A 5 3.73 19.10 -13.32
C ILE A 5 3.89 18.85 -14.83
N ASN A 6 4.41 19.86 -15.54
CA ASN A 6 4.61 19.81 -16.98
C ASN A 6 5.87 19.01 -17.30
N TRP A 7 5.71 17.70 -17.47
CA TRP A 7 6.76 16.72 -17.78
C TRP A 7 7.54 17.00 -19.08
N GLN A 8 7.10 17.95 -19.90
CA GLN A 8 7.74 18.29 -21.17
C GLN A 8 8.75 19.45 -21.08
N ARG A 9 8.73 20.26 -20.00
CA ARG A 9 9.50 21.52 -19.95
C ARG A 9 10.47 21.69 -18.77
N GLY A 10 10.52 20.78 -17.81
CA GLY A 10 11.44 20.85 -16.66
C GLY A 10 12.07 19.51 -16.39
N GLN A 11 13.36 19.49 -16.02
CA GLN A 11 14.12 18.26 -15.78
C GLN A 11 13.38 17.37 -14.76
N PRO A 12 12.70 16.30 -15.20
CA PRO A 12 11.88 15.48 -14.31
C PRO A 12 12.73 14.86 -13.21
N MET A 13 14.02 14.66 -13.49
CA MET A 13 14.98 14.16 -12.51
C MET A 13 15.19 15.10 -11.32
N ALA A 14 15.28 16.42 -11.51
CA ALA A 14 15.50 17.35 -10.41
C ALA A 14 14.24 17.43 -9.51
N ALA A 15 13.06 17.45 -10.13
CA ALA A 15 11.78 17.42 -9.40
C ALA A 15 11.57 16.11 -8.64
N LEU A 16 11.92 14.96 -9.24
CA LEU A 16 11.88 13.66 -8.58
C LEU A 16 12.91 13.56 -7.44
N GLN A 17 14.11 14.09 -7.64
CA GLN A 17 15.17 14.13 -6.61
C GLN A 17 14.80 15.05 -5.44
N ALA A 18 14.14 16.18 -5.67
CA ALA A 18 13.66 17.04 -4.60
C ALA A 18 12.51 16.36 -3.82
N TYR A 19 11.68 15.57 -4.50
CA TYR A 19 10.52 14.90 -3.89
C TYR A 19 10.87 13.73 -2.95
N VAL A 20 11.84 12.88 -3.32
CA VAL A 20 12.21 11.68 -2.54
C VAL A 20 12.61 12.01 -1.09
N PRO A 21 13.48 13.00 -0.82
CA PRO A 21 13.86 13.39 0.54
C PRO A 21 12.67 13.84 1.39
N TRP A 22 11.77 14.68 0.83
CA TRP A 22 10.58 15.15 1.55
C TRP A 22 9.67 14.00 1.94
N ARG A 23 9.51 13.02 1.06
CA ARG A 23 8.73 11.82 1.35
C ARG A 23 9.37 10.98 2.47
N GLU A 24 10.65 10.67 2.36
CA GLU A 24 11.37 9.88 3.37
C GLU A 24 11.35 10.55 4.74
N ALA A 25 11.48 11.87 4.78
CA ALA A 25 11.42 12.63 6.02
C ALA A 25 10.04 12.63 6.68
N VAL A 26 8.97 12.68 5.88
CA VAL A 26 7.59 12.55 6.39
C VAL A 26 7.32 11.13 6.88
N GLU A 27 7.81 10.09 6.19
CA GLU A 27 7.69 8.69 6.63
C GLU A 27 8.41 8.44 7.96
N LYS A 28 9.62 9.01 8.14
CA LYS A 28 10.33 8.98 9.43
C LYS A 28 9.58 9.77 10.51
N GLY A 29 9.02 10.93 10.17
CA GLY A 29 8.22 11.74 11.08
C GLY A 29 6.94 11.04 11.55
N ASP A 30 6.29 10.27 10.67
CA ASP A 30 5.11 9.45 11.00
C ASP A 30 5.49 8.29 11.95
N ALA A 31 6.71 7.76 11.82
CA ALA A 31 7.29 6.79 12.75
C ALA A 31 7.79 7.40 14.08
N GLY A 32 7.71 8.72 14.24
CA GLY A 32 8.09 9.46 15.46
C GLY A 32 9.48 10.10 15.44
N ASP A 33 10.26 9.93 14.36
CA ASP A 33 11.56 10.58 14.18
C ASP A 33 11.44 11.81 13.25
N LEU A 34 11.35 12.99 13.87
CA LEU A 34 11.21 14.26 13.16
C LEU A 34 12.56 14.87 12.72
N ALA A 35 13.71 14.25 13.03
CA ALA A 35 15.02 14.86 12.77
C ALA A 35 15.26 15.10 11.27
N ALA A 36 14.88 14.13 10.43
CA ALA A 36 15.00 14.24 8.98
C ALA A 36 14.11 15.35 8.38
N LEU A 37 12.91 15.53 8.94
CA LEU A 37 11.99 16.59 8.51
C LEU A 37 12.49 17.96 8.90
N VAL A 38 12.99 18.12 10.13
CA VAL A 38 13.57 19.39 10.60
C VAL A 38 14.81 19.77 9.79
N ALA A 39 15.64 18.79 9.40
CA ALA A 39 16.80 19.04 8.56
C ALA A 39 16.41 19.57 7.17
N LEU A 40 15.36 19.02 6.55
CA LEU A 40 14.85 19.49 5.25
C LEU A 40 14.16 20.84 5.33
N LEU A 41 13.41 21.10 6.40
CA LEU A 41 12.79 22.42 6.62
C LEU A 41 13.82 23.54 6.84
N ARG A 42 15.04 23.18 7.25
CA ARG A 42 16.16 24.11 7.45
C ARG A 42 17.10 24.21 6.25
N SER A 43 16.93 23.37 5.24
CA SER A 43 17.75 23.44 4.03
C SER A 43 17.10 24.38 3.01
N ASP A 44 17.90 24.84 2.05
CA ASP A 44 17.42 25.60 0.89
C ASP A 44 16.72 24.71 -0.16
N ALA A 45 16.31 23.48 0.22
CA ALA A 45 15.65 22.57 -0.68
C ALA A 45 14.25 23.11 -1.04
N GLU A 46 13.98 23.23 -2.35
CA GLU A 46 12.67 23.67 -2.80
C GLU A 46 11.57 22.71 -2.36
N LEU A 47 10.56 23.27 -1.69
CA LEU A 47 9.39 22.53 -1.25
C LEU A 47 8.41 22.41 -2.41
N GLY A 48 8.40 21.24 -3.04
CA GLY A 48 7.45 20.91 -4.10
C GLY A 48 5.99 21.00 -3.63
N PRO A 49 5.02 21.23 -4.54
CA PRO A 49 3.61 21.37 -4.19
C PRO A 49 3.06 20.16 -3.42
N ASP A 50 3.43 18.94 -3.81
CA ASP A 50 2.99 17.71 -3.13
C ASP A 50 3.66 17.52 -1.75
N ALA A 51 4.85 18.08 -1.54
CA ALA A 51 5.54 18.00 -0.25
C ALA A 51 4.83 18.85 0.81
N ARG A 52 4.18 19.96 0.42
CA ARG A 52 3.35 20.77 1.32
C ARG A 52 2.16 19.97 1.86
N ASP A 53 1.50 19.21 1.00
CA ASP A 53 0.37 18.37 1.39
C ASP A 53 0.80 17.26 2.35
N LEU A 54 1.95 16.63 2.10
CA LEU A 54 2.53 15.60 2.99
C LEU A 54 2.87 16.16 4.38
N VAL A 55 3.48 17.35 4.45
CA VAL A 55 3.83 17.99 5.72
C VAL A 55 2.58 18.46 6.47
N ALA A 56 1.60 19.04 5.76
CA ALA A 56 0.33 19.46 6.35
C ALA A 56 -0.44 18.26 6.93
N ASP A 57 -0.48 17.14 6.22
CA ASP A 57 -1.08 15.89 6.68
C ASP A 57 -0.35 15.33 7.91
N LEU A 58 0.99 15.27 7.89
CA LEU A 58 1.79 14.85 9.05
C LEU A 58 1.50 15.72 10.29
N LEU A 59 1.50 17.04 10.14
CA LEU A 59 1.18 17.97 11.22
C LEU A 59 -0.28 17.83 11.67
N SER A 60 -1.21 17.51 10.78
CA SER A 60 -2.61 17.25 11.14
C SER A 60 -2.76 16.00 11.99
N ARG A 61 -2.02 14.93 11.69
CA ARG A 61 -2.02 13.66 12.45
C ARG A 61 -1.34 13.81 13.81
N HIS A 62 -0.22 14.53 13.86
CA HIS A 62 0.47 14.84 15.11
C HIS A 62 -0.30 15.84 15.98
N ARG A 63 -1.06 16.78 15.40
CA ARG A 63 -2.04 17.61 16.14
C ARG A 63 -3.20 16.79 16.71
N LEU A 64 -3.50 15.62 16.12
CA LEU A 64 -4.56 14.71 16.56
C LEU A 64 -4.09 13.68 17.60
N ALA A 65 -3.02 13.98 18.35
CA ALA A 65 -2.57 13.24 19.52
C ALA A 65 -3.58 13.31 20.69
N LYS A 66 -4.77 12.74 20.50
CA LYS A 66 -5.60 12.02 21.48
C LYS A 66 -6.89 11.51 20.82
N ARG A 67 -6.79 10.50 19.97
CA ARG A 67 -7.86 9.49 19.88
C ARG A 67 -7.25 8.10 19.98
N LYS A 68 -7.31 7.55 21.20
CA LYS A 68 -7.12 6.11 21.47
C LYS A 68 -8.09 5.35 20.54
N GLY A 69 -7.57 4.54 19.62
CA GLY A 69 -8.32 3.43 19.04
C GLY A 69 -8.58 3.41 17.53
N GLY A 70 -8.03 4.33 16.73
CA GLY A 70 -8.13 4.24 15.26
C GLY A 70 -6.76 4.11 14.63
N GLN A 71 -6.43 2.97 14.02
CA GLN A 71 -5.28 2.93 13.10
C GLN A 71 -5.53 3.96 11.98
N PRO A 72 -4.57 4.86 11.71
CA PRO A 72 -4.76 5.91 10.71
C PRO A 72 -4.97 5.30 9.32
N ASN A 73 -5.96 5.82 8.59
CA ASN A 73 -6.08 5.55 7.17
C ASN A 73 -4.90 6.22 6.45
N LYS A 74 -4.07 5.40 5.79
CA LYS A 74 -2.89 5.87 5.04
C LYS A 74 -3.30 6.91 3.98
N ALA A 75 -2.70 8.10 3.95
CA ALA A 75 -3.06 9.18 3.02
C ALA A 75 -2.47 9.06 1.61
N TYR A 76 -1.57 8.11 1.37
CA TYR A 76 -1.04 7.90 0.02
C TYR A 76 -2.00 7.02 -0.81
N ARG A 77 -2.01 7.24 -2.13
CA ARG A 77 -2.69 6.34 -3.07
C ARG A 77 -2.12 4.95 -2.84
N VAL A 78 -2.94 4.06 -2.29
CA VAL A 78 -2.62 2.64 -2.11
C VAL A 78 -2.04 2.14 -3.42
N THR A 79 -0.80 1.65 -3.40
CA THR A 79 -0.19 1.10 -4.60
C THR A 79 -1.04 -0.07 -5.09
N LEU A 80 -1.06 -0.34 -6.39
CA LEU A 80 -1.81 -1.49 -6.93
C LEU A 80 -1.48 -2.80 -6.18
N LYS A 81 -0.21 -2.97 -5.79
CA LYS A 81 0.25 -4.12 -5.00
C LYS A 81 -0.37 -4.17 -3.60
N GLU A 82 -0.40 -3.07 -2.87
CA GLU A 82 -1.02 -3.02 -1.53
C GLU A 82 -2.55 -3.13 -1.60
N GLY A 83 -3.17 -2.64 -2.68
CA GLY A 83 -4.60 -2.77 -2.94
C GLY A 83 -4.99 -4.23 -3.12
N LYS A 84 -4.27 -4.94 -4.00
CA LYS A 84 -4.42 -6.38 -4.22
C LYS A 84 -4.24 -7.16 -2.92
N LEU A 85 -3.22 -6.84 -2.13
CA LEU A 85 -2.97 -7.49 -0.84
C LEU A 85 -4.11 -7.22 0.16
N ARG A 86 -4.67 -6.01 0.21
CA ARG A 86 -5.79 -5.68 1.08
C ARG A 86 -7.06 -6.45 0.68
N VAL A 87 -7.33 -6.61 -0.62
CA VAL A 87 -8.43 -7.43 -1.11
C VAL A 87 -8.23 -8.90 -0.70
N ALA A 88 -7.02 -9.44 -0.90
CA ALA A 88 -6.69 -10.80 -0.47
C ALA A 88 -6.94 -11.03 1.03
N VAL A 89 -6.50 -10.10 1.88
CA VAL A 89 -6.75 -10.19 3.33
C VAL A 89 -8.24 -10.17 3.67
N LYS A 90 -9.04 -9.33 2.99
CA LYS A 90 -10.49 -9.31 3.17
C LYS A 90 -11.16 -10.61 2.73
N LEU A 91 -10.66 -11.26 1.68
CA LEU A 91 -11.14 -12.58 1.26
C LEU A 91 -10.85 -13.64 2.33
N VAL A 92 -9.66 -13.61 2.94
CA VAL A 92 -9.33 -14.50 4.08
C VAL A 92 -10.31 -14.27 5.25
N GLU A 93 -10.56 -13.02 5.63
CA GLU A 93 -11.52 -12.69 6.69
C GLU A 93 -12.93 -13.20 6.38
N TYR A 94 -13.36 -13.05 5.11
CA TYR A 94 -14.64 -13.56 4.64
C TYR A 94 -14.75 -15.08 4.75
N TYR A 95 -13.73 -15.83 4.31
CA TYR A 95 -13.71 -17.29 4.42
C TYR A 95 -13.66 -17.78 5.87
N ARG A 96 -12.92 -17.10 6.73
CA ARG A 96 -12.92 -17.38 8.18
C ARG A 96 -14.27 -17.12 8.81
N ALA A 97 -15.00 -16.09 8.39
CA ALA A 97 -16.36 -15.82 8.87
C ALA A 97 -17.36 -16.91 8.45
N LYS A 98 -17.07 -17.67 7.38
CA LYS A 98 -17.85 -18.86 6.98
C LYS A 98 -17.49 -20.13 7.75
N GLY A 99 -16.56 -20.06 8.70
CA GLY A 99 -16.16 -21.20 9.52
C GLY A 99 -14.99 -22.03 8.98
N MET A 100 -14.32 -21.58 7.91
CA MET A 100 -13.07 -22.21 7.45
C MET A 100 -11.94 -21.99 8.45
N ASN A 101 -11.01 -22.95 8.53
CA ASN A 101 -9.79 -22.78 9.30
C ASN A 101 -8.89 -21.71 8.63
N ALA A 102 -7.82 -21.31 9.31
CA ALA A 102 -6.99 -20.21 8.80
C ALA A 102 -6.20 -20.58 7.53
N GLU A 103 -5.77 -21.83 7.39
CA GLU A 103 -4.96 -22.31 6.26
C GLU A 103 -5.82 -22.44 5.00
N ASP A 104 -6.98 -23.09 5.11
CA ASP A 104 -7.96 -23.24 4.02
C ASP A 104 -8.50 -21.89 3.57
N ALA A 105 -8.71 -20.94 4.49
CA ALA A 105 -9.15 -19.59 4.15
C ALA A 105 -8.08 -18.80 3.39
N VAL A 106 -6.80 -19.03 3.68
CA VAL A 106 -5.67 -18.44 2.93
C VAL A 106 -5.60 -19.06 1.54
N ALA A 107 -5.65 -20.39 1.43
CA ALA A 107 -5.64 -21.08 0.14
C ALA A 107 -6.81 -20.64 -0.75
N ALA A 108 -8.03 -20.62 -0.22
CA ALA A 108 -9.22 -20.16 -0.95
C ALA A 108 -9.10 -18.70 -1.42
N ALA A 109 -8.59 -17.80 -0.56
CA ALA A 109 -8.38 -16.41 -0.91
C ALA A 109 -7.30 -16.22 -2.00
N LEU A 110 -6.23 -17.03 -2.00
CA LEU A 110 -5.21 -17.01 -3.03
C LEU A 110 -5.78 -17.46 -4.38
N ARG A 111 -6.55 -18.56 -4.40
CA ARG A 111 -7.17 -19.09 -5.60
C ARG A 111 -8.11 -18.09 -6.26
N ASP A 112 -9.00 -17.48 -5.48
CA ASP A 112 -9.94 -16.48 -5.99
C ASP A 112 -9.21 -15.24 -6.54
N ASN A 113 -8.21 -14.74 -5.81
CA ASN A 113 -7.43 -13.60 -6.28
C ASN A 113 -6.68 -13.93 -7.58
N LYS A 114 -6.17 -15.15 -7.72
CA LYS A 114 -5.49 -15.60 -8.93
C LYS A 114 -6.45 -15.70 -10.11
N ARG A 115 -7.64 -16.26 -9.92
CA ARG A 115 -8.69 -16.31 -10.96
C ARG A 115 -9.10 -14.91 -11.41
N ASP A 116 -9.32 -13.99 -10.47
CA ASP A 116 -9.63 -12.59 -10.77
C ASP A 116 -8.49 -11.92 -11.56
N ALA A 117 -7.23 -12.19 -11.19
CA ALA A 117 -6.07 -11.66 -11.90
C ALA A 117 -6.02 -12.16 -13.36
N LEU A 118 -6.25 -13.45 -13.59
CA LEU A 118 -6.29 -14.05 -14.92
C LEU A 118 -7.45 -13.50 -15.76
N GLU A 119 -8.62 -13.27 -15.16
CA GLU A 119 -9.77 -12.68 -15.84
C GLU A 119 -9.46 -11.24 -16.28
N ILE A 120 -8.80 -10.44 -15.43
CA ILE A 120 -8.37 -9.07 -15.76
C ILE A 120 -7.31 -9.07 -16.87
N GLU A 121 -6.41 -10.05 -16.89
CA GLU A 121 -5.40 -10.24 -17.95
C GLU A 121 -6.00 -10.71 -19.27
N GLY A 122 -7.31 -11.00 -19.31
CA GLY A 122 -8.04 -11.39 -20.51
C GLY A 122 -7.96 -12.89 -20.81
N ASP A 123 -7.56 -13.70 -19.83
CA ASP A 123 -7.56 -15.16 -20.00
C ASP A 123 -9.00 -15.69 -19.95
N SER A 124 -9.52 -16.04 -21.13
CA SER A 124 -10.84 -16.65 -21.31
C SER A 124 -11.06 -17.94 -20.49
N ARG A 125 -9.98 -18.59 -20.02
CA ARG A 125 -10.03 -19.82 -19.23
C ARG A 125 -9.93 -19.58 -17.72
N ALA A 126 -9.82 -18.34 -17.26
CA ALA A 126 -9.64 -17.98 -15.85
C ALA A 126 -10.61 -18.72 -14.89
N ARG A 127 -11.87 -18.89 -15.29
CA ARG A 127 -12.91 -19.57 -14.49
C ARG A 127 -13.01 -21.08 -14.70
N THR A 128 -12.30 -21.61 -15.68
CA THR A 128 -12.32 -23.04 -16.04
C THR A 128 -11.15 -23.83 -15.46
N TYR A 129 -10.12 -23.14 -14.94
CA TYR A 129 -9.00 -23.78 -14.28
C TYR A 129 -9.44 -24.51 -13.00
N SER A 130 -8.96 -25.75 -12.85
CA SER A 130 -9.14 -26.50 -11.61
C SER A 130 -8.38 -25.83 -10.46
N ASP A 131 -8.77 -26.14 -9.22
CA ASP A 131 -8.07 -25.64 -8.03
C ASP A 131 -6.58 -26.04 -8.04
N GLU A 132 -6.26 -27.28 -8.45
CA GLU A 132 -4.88 -27.77 -8.56
C GLU A 132 -4.07 -26.97 -9.57
N GLN A 133 -4.65 -26.64 -10.73
CA GLN A 133 -3.99 -25.81 -11.74
C GLN A 133 -3.75 -24.39 -11.25
N ILE A 134 -4.70 -23.80 -10.52
CA ILE A 134 -4.52 -22.48 -9.92
C ILE A 134 -3.43 -22.52 -8.84
N ASP A 135 -3.37 -23.57 -8.03
CA ASP A 135 -2.35 -23.75 -7.00
C ASP A 135 -0.94 -23.82 -7.62
N GLU A 136 -0.76 -24.52 -8.74
CA GLU A 136 0.50 -24.54 -9.48
C GLU A 136 0.90 -23.16 -10.04
N MET A 137 -0.07 -22.29 -10.29
CA MET A 137 0.15 -20.92 -10.78
C MET A 137 0.41 -19.91 -9.66
N ILE A 138 0.10 -20.25 -8.41
CA ILE A 138 0.38 -19.41 -7.24
C ILE A 138 1.84 -19.56 -6.86
N THR A 139 2.54 -18.42 -6.75
CA THR A 139 3.96 -18.42 -6.39
C THR A 139 4.16 -18.46 -4.87
N ASP A 140 5.24 -19.10 -4.40
CA ASP A 140 5.61 -19.11 -2.97
C ASP A 140 5.64 -17.69 -2.36
N LYS A 141 6.08 -16.71 -3.15
CA LYS A 141 6.12 -15.31 -2.76
C LYS A 141 4.74 -14.70 -2.51
N GLU A 142 3.74 -15.08 -3.31
CA GLU A 142 2.35 -14.62 -3.11
C GLU A 142 1.77 -15.20 -1.81
N THR A 143 2.04 -16.48 -1.55
CA THR A 143 1.68 -17.18 -0.31
C THR A 143 2.31 -16.52 0.91
N ASP A 144 3.64 -16.37 0.91
CA ASP A 144 4.42 -15.77 2.00
C ASP A 144 3.95 -14.36 2.36
N LEU A 145 3.64 -13.53 1.34
CA LEU A 145 3.19 -12.15 1.56
C LEU A 145 1.83 -12.09 2.24
N LEU A 146 0.90 -12.96 1.84
CA LEU A 146 -0.44 -12.99 2.42
C LEU A 146 -0.41 -13.55 3.85
N GLU A 147 0.28 -14.67 4.06
CA GLU A 147 0.41 -15.28 5.40
C GLU A 147 1.06 -14.33 6.41
N ASN A 148 2.16 -13.68 6.02
CA ASN A 148 2.82 -12.69 6.87
C ASN A 148 1.89 -11.52 7.22
N ARG A 149 1.04 -11.10 6.27
CA ARG A 149 0.10 -10.00 6.48
C ARG A 149 -1.03 -10.40 7.43
N VAL A 150 -1.61 -11.59 7.24
CA VAL A 150 -2.66 -12.13 8.11
C VAL A 150 -2.13 -12.36 9.52
N ARG A 151 -0.91 -12.90 9.67
CA ARG A 151 -0.28 -13.13 10.97
C ARG A 151 0.03 -11.83 11.72
N ARG A 152 0.48 -10.79 11.01
CA ARG A 152 0.75 -9.47 11.61
C ARG A 152 -0.52 -8.71 12.01
N GLY A 153 -1.66 -8.96 11.36
CA GLY A 153 -2.97 -8.37 11.74
C GLY A 153 -3.61 -8.94 13.00
N ARG A 154 -3.04 -10.01 13.59
CA ARG A 154 -3.53 -10.68 14.81
C ARG A 154 -2.95 -10.13 16.12
N LYS A 155 -1.96 -9.22 16.07
CA LYS A 155 -1.36 -8.56 17.24
C LYS A 155 -1.92 -7.16 17.40
#